data_AF-A0A8K0HJQ0-F1
#
_entry.id   AF-A0A8K0HJQ0-F1
#
_cell.length_a   1.000
_cell.length_b   1.000
_cell.length_c   1.000
_cell.angle_alpha   90.00
_cell.angle_beta   90.00
_cell.angle_gamma   90.00
#
_symmetry.space_group_name_H-M   'P 1'
#
loop_
_entity.id
_entity.type
_entity.pdbx_description
1 polymer ?
#
loop_
_entity_poly.entity_id
_entity_poly.type
_entity_poly.pdbx_seq_one_letter_code
_entity_poly.pdbx_strand_id
1 'polypeptide(L)'
;MGIMDKKKAIKLSADLAIASARKGTTYWSRAIIAKATAENNDCSRIIVENILGPERAERLEKASKLSAVRYNNRLLRSRKILKKCHNVRRALRKNVPRRVVAANSIAKRMVEKRTQVLKGLVPGGEFMDEVSLIEETLDYLVSLRAQVDVMRCLACATDLVNGKYEGKKKLAIVKRRVCGLLLLFG
;
A
#
# COMPACT_ATOMS: atom_id res chain seq x y z
N MET A 1 15.96 19.93 0.21
CA MET A 1 15.20 18.89 -0.53
C MET A 1 14.82 19.37 -1.91
N GLY A 2 15.23 18.64 -2.94
CA GLY A 2 14.78 18.87 -4.31
C GLY A 2 13.32 18.46 -4.53
N ILE A 3 12.76 18.79 -5.70
CA ILE A 3 11.36 18.46 -6.06
C ILE A 3 11.14 16.94 -6.04
N MET A 4 12.10 16.16 -6.53
CA MET A 4 12.03 14.70 -6.52
C MET A 4 11.97 14.13 -5.10
N ASP A 5 12.75 14.68 -4.18
CA ASP A 5 12.75 14.26 -2.78
C ASP A 5 11.41 14.56 -2.13
N LYS A 6 10.84 15.74 -2.41
CA LYS A 6 9.51 16.13 -1.90
C LYS A 6 8.44 15.14 -2.39
N LYS A 7 8.46 14.78 -3.67
CA LYS A 7 7.52 13.79 -4.23
C LYS A 7 7.68 12.41 -3.58
N LYS A 8 8.92 11.96 -3.37
CA LYS A 8 9.20 10.69 -2.67
C LYS A 8 8.70 10.73 -1.23
N ALA A 9 9.00 11.79 -0.49
CA ALA A 9 8.56 11.96 0.90
C ALA A 9 7.04 11.99 1.04
N ILE A 10 6.33 12.67 0.12
CA ILE A 10 4.86 12.68 0.09
C ILE A 10 4.32 11.26 -0.12
N LYS A 11 4.87 10.53 -1.10
CA LYS A 11 4.46 9.15 -1.37
C LYS A 11 4.70 8.25 -0.16
N LEU A 12 5.92 8.28 0.40
CA LEU A 12 6.28 7.49 1.57
C LEU A 12 5.38 7.81 2.77
N SER A 13 5.09 9.08 3.03
CA SER A 13 4.20 9.50 4.12
C SER A 13 2.78 8.94 3.93
N ALA A 14 2.26 8.97 2.71
CA ALA A 14 0.93 8.44 2.42
C ALA A 14 0.86 6.92 2.57
N ASP A 15 1.83 6.20 1.99
CA ASP A 15 1.93 4.73 2.09
C ASP A 15 2.04 4.30 3.56
N LEU A 16 2.85 5.03 4.34
CA LEU A 16 3.05 4.75 5.76
C LEU A 16 1.84 5.09 6.62
N ALA A 17 1.12 6.18 6.33
CA ALA A 17 -0.11 6.54 7.04
C ALA A 17 -1.18 5.44 6.90
N ILE A 18 -1.33 4.92 5.69
CA ILE A 18 -2.27 3.82 5.38
C ILE A 18 -1.84 2.53 6.09
N ALA A 19 -0.54 2.21 6.08
CA ALA A 19 -0.01 1.06 6.82
C ALA A 19 -0.18 1.20 8.34
N SER A 20 0.03 2.40 8.88
CA SER A 20 -0.14 2.73 10.30
C SER A 20 -1.61 2.62 10.74
N ALA A 21 -2.56 3.00 9.89
CA ALA A 21 -3.99 2.83 10.14
C ALA A 21 -4.40 1.36 10.33
N ARG A 22 -3.68 0.43 9.68
CA ARG A 22 -3.82 -1.03 9.89
C ARG A 22 -2.99 -1.59 11.04
N LYS A 23 -2.24 -0.76 11.77
CA LYS A 23 -1.42 -1.13 12.94
C LYS A 23 -0.44 -2.29 12.70
N GLY A 24 0.01 -2.50 11.46
CA GLY A 24 0.88 -3.63 11.11
C GLY A 24 0.23 -5.01 11.25
N THR A 25 -1.10 -5.08 11.23
CA THR A 25 -1.84 -6.36 11.36
C THR A 25 -1.81 -7.16 10.06
N THR A 26 -1.82 -6.48 8.92
CA THR A 26 -1.80 -7.09 7.59
C THR A 26 -0.38 -7.31 7.08
N TYR A 27 -0.19 -8.29 6.20
CA TYR A 27 1.11 -8.53 5.57
C TYR A 27 1.56 -7.35 4.73
N TRP A 28 0.66 -6.72 3.96
CA TRP A 28 1.02 -5.59 3.13
C TRP A 28 1.43 -4.37 3.96
N SER A 29 0.78 -4.10 5.10
CA SER A 29 1.13 -2.96 5.96
C SER A 29 2.49 -3.16 6.62
N ARG A 30 2.81 -4.38 7.07
CA ARG A 30 4.14 -4.74 7.58
C ARG A 30 5.22 -4.60 6.52
N ALA A 31 4.94 -5.00 5.28
CA ALA A 31 5.91 -4.89 4.18
C ALA A 31 6.26 -3.43 3.87
N ILE A 32 5.27 -2.53 3.87
CA ILE A 32 5.50 -1.09 3.70
C ILE A 32 6.36 -0.53 4.84
N ILE A 33 5.99 -0.84 6.09
CA ILE A 33 6.71 -0.35 7.27
C ILE A 33 8.16 -0.85 7.26
N ALA A 34 8.37 -2.15 7.00
CA ALA A 34 9.69 -2.74 6.92
C ALA A 34 10.56 -2.09 5.83
N LYS A 35 9.97 -1.80 4.66
CA LYS A 35 10.66 -1.11 3.58
C LYS A 35 11.06 0.32 3.98
N ALA A 36 10.13 1.07 4.59
CA ALA A 36 10.40 2.44 5.04
C ALA A 36 11.48 2.49 6.14
N THR A 37 11.53 1.48 7.03
CA THR A 37 12.59 1.38 8.05
C THR A 37 13.94 0.94 7.50
N ALA A 38 13.95 0.21 6.37
CA ALA A 38 15.20 -0.22 5.73
C ALA A 38 15.82 0.86 4.84
N GLU A 39 15.03 1.85 4.39
CA GLU A 39 15.53 3.01 3.67
C GLU A 39 16.30 3.94 4.62
N ASN A 40 17.64 3.95 4.51
CA ASN A 40 18.56 4.64 5.41
C ASN A 40 18.67 6.16 5.14
N ASN A 41 17.53 6.81 4.87
CA ASN A 41 17.43 8.26 4.65
C ASN A 41 16.84 8.92 5.90
N ASP A 42 17.51 9.94 6.43
CA ASP A 42 17.07 10.71 7.60
C ASP A 42 15.61 11.20 7.48
N CYS A 43 15.19 11.65 6.29
CA CYS A 43 13.80 12.05 6.06
C CYS A 43 12.81 10.89 6.19
N SER A 44 13.19 9.70 5.72
CA SER A 44 12.32 8.51 5.84
C SER A 44 12.20 8.08 7.29
N ARG A 45 13.30 8.16 8.05
CA ARG A 45 13.32 7.89 9.49
C ARG A 45 12.41 8.85 10.26
N ILE A 46 12.49 10.15 9.98
CA ILE A 46 11.64 11.18 10.60
C ILE A 46 10.15 10.94 10.29
N ILE A 47 9.81 10.60 9.05
CA ILE A 47 8.42 10.30 8.65
C ILE A 47 7.91 9.06 9.40
N VAL A 48 8.75 8.02 9.49
CA VAL A 48 8.44 6.79 10.25
C VAL A 48 8.15 7.10 11.71
N GLU A 49 9.04 7.87 12.34
CA GLU A 49 8.93 8.25 13.75
C GLU A 49 7.68 9.11 14.00
N ASN A 50 7.38 10.07 13.14
CA ASN A 50 6.21 10.94 13.27
C ASN A 50 4.87 10.21 13.07
N ILE A 51 4.79 9.23 12.16
CA ILE A 51 3.53 8.56 11.81
C ILE A 51 3.25 7.32 12.67
N LEU A 52 4.28 6.55 13.03
CA LEU A 52 4.12 5.36 13.87
C LEU A 52 4.30 5.66 15.36
N GLY A 53 5.05 6.69 15.70
CA GLY A 53 5.57 6.91 17.04
C GLY A 53 6.79 6.02 17.33
N PRO A 54 7.73 6.48 18.19
CA PRO A 54 8.98 5.79 18.47
C PRO A 54 8.75 4.37 19.03
N GLU A 55 7.73 4.20 19.88
CA GLU A 55 7.45 2.94 20.57
C GLU A 55 6.90 1.83 19.65
N ARG A 56 6.20 2.18 18.56
CA ARG A 56 5.61 1.21 17.62
C ARG A 56 6.58 0.82 16.52
N ALA A 57 7.43 1.74 16.08
CA ALA A 57 8.47 1.47 15.10
C ALA A 57 9.42 0.36 15.60
N GLU A 58 9.87 0.46 16.86
CA GLU A 58 10.77 -0.52 17.48
C GLU A 58 10.11 -1.89 17.69
N ARG A 59 8.84 -1.92 18.11
CA ARG A 59 8.06 -3.18 18.26
C ARG A 59 7.84 -3.89 16.93
N LEU A 60 7.60 -3.16 15.85
CA LEU A 60 7.38 -3.72 14.52
C LEU A 60 8.67 -4.20 13.86
N GLU A 61 9.79 -3.52 14.11
CA GLU A 61 11.13 -3.96 13.69
C GLU A 61 11.55 -5.26 14.40
N LYS A 62 11.21 -5.42 15.69
CA LYS A 62 11.38 -6.68 16.42
C LYS A 62 10.42 -7.79 15.94
N ALA A 63 9.16 -7.44 15.68
CA ALA A 63 8.15 -8.41 15.22
C ALA A 63 8.43 -8.94 13.80
N SER A 64 8.95 -8.10 12.90
CA SER A 64 9.31 -8.52 11.53
C SER A 64 10.42 -9.57 11.54
N LYS A 65 11.47 -9.35 12.35
CA LYS A 65 12.56 -10.32 12.59
C LYS A 65 12.06 -11.65 13.14
N LEU A 66 11.16 -11.63 14.12
CA LEU A 66 10.56 -12.85 14.70
C LEU A 66 9.62 -13.58 13.73
N SER A 67 8.89 -12.84 12.90
CA SER A 67 7.98 -13.41 11.89
C SER A 67 8.72 -14.18 10.79
N ALA A 68 9.88 -13.67 10.37
CA ALA A 68 10.75 -14.33 9.39
C ALA A 68 11.24 -15.70 9.91
N VAL A 69 11.65 -15.78 11.18
CA VAL A 69 12.08 -17.02 11.84
C VAL A 69 10.93 -18.03 11.95
N ARG A 70 9.72 -17.58 12.33
CA ARG A 70 8.54 -18.45 12.47
C ARG A 70 8.07 -19.03 11.12
N TYR A 71 8.15 -18.24 10.05
CA TYR A 71 7.81 -18.66 8.68
C TYR A 71 8.75 -19.74 8.16
N ASN A 72 10.06 -19.57 8.35
CA ASN A 72 11.09 -20.52 7.91
C ASN A 72 10.90 -21.91 8.56
N ASN A 73 10.58 -21.97 9.85
CA ASN A 73 10.37 -23.25 10.54
C ASN A 73 9.07 -23.97 10.14
N ARG A 74 8.01 -23.23 9.80
CA ARG A 74 6.75 -23.81 9.26
C ARG A 74 6.94 -24.35 7.84
N LEU A 75 7.72 -23.67 7.00
CA LEU A 75 8.11 -24.15 5.66
C LEU A 75 8.97 -25.42 5.73
N LEU A 76 9.91 -25.50 6.68
CA LEU A 76 10.76 -26.68 6.87
C LEU A 76 9.98 -27.91 7.36
N ARG A 77 9.04 -27.75 8.31
CA ARG A 77 8.17 -28.86 8.77
C ARG A 77 7.17 -29.31 7.70
N SER A 78 6.57 -28.38 6.95
CA SER A 78 5.60 -28.70 5.90
C SER A 78 6.24 -29.41 4.70
N ARG A 79 7.50 -29.10 4.34
CA ARG A 79 8.23 -29.79 3.26
C ARG A 79 8.38 -31.30 3.48
N LYS A 80 8.55 -31.77 4.72
CA LYS A 80 8.65 -33.22 5.01
C LYS A 80 7.30 -33.93 4.82
N ILE A 81 6.20 -33.30 5.23
CA ILE A 81 4.84 -33.85 5.11
C ILE A 81 4.38 -33.83 3.65
N LEU A 82 4.65 -32.74 2.91
CA LEU A 82 4.30 -32.60 1.49
C LEU A 82 5.04 -33.63 0.61
N LYS A 83 6.30 -33.96 0.92
CA LYS A 83 7.04 -35.02 0.21
C LYS A 83 6.35 -36.38 0.35
N LYS A 84 5.83 -36.73 1.53
CA LYS A 84 5.10 -37.99 1.77
C LYS A 84 3.76 -38.02 1.02
N CYS A 85 3.00 -36.93 1.04
CA CYS A 85 1.73 -36.82 0.30
C CYS A 85 1.90 -36.80 -1.22
N HIS A 86 3.00 -36.26 -1.76
CA HIS A 86 3.21 -36.18 -3.19
C HIS A 86 3.36 -37.56 -3.84
N ASN A 87 4.03 -38.50 -3.15
CA ASN A 87 4.21 -39.88 -3.61
C ASN A 87 2.88 -40.65 -3.68
N VAL A 88 2.00 -40.46 -2.69
CA VAL A 88 0.66 -41.07 -2.65
C VAL A 88 -0.24 -40.52 -3.77
N ARG A 89 -0.22 -39.21 -4.01
CA ARG A 89 -1.03 -38.59 -5.07
C ARG A 89 -0.56 -38.95 -6.48
N ARG A 90 0.74 -39.18 -6.69
CA ARG A 90 1.28 -39.67 -7.98
C ARG A 90 0.80 -41.10 -8.28
N ALA A 91 0.71 -41.96 -7.27
CA ALA A 91 0.17 -43.31 -7.44
C ALA A 91 -1.31 -43.30 -7.87
N LEU A 92 -2.10 -42.36 -7.35
CA LEU A 92 -3.56 -42.26 -7.62
C LEU A 92 -3.91 -41.62 -8.98
N ARG A 93 -3.00 -40.85 -9.60
CA ARG A 93 -3.27 -40.09 -10.85
C ARG A 93 -3.14 -40.90 -12.14
N LYS A 94 -2.87 -42.21 -12.08
CA LYS A 94 -2.66 -43.05 -13.27
C LYS A 94 -3.88 -43.16 -14.21
N ASN A 95 -5.10 -42.84 -13.73
CA ASN A 95 -6.35 -43.08 -14.48
C ASN A 95 -7.09 -41.81 -14.97
N VAL A 96 -6.48 -40.63 -14.94
CA VAL A 96 -7.17 -39.39 -15.38
C VAL A 96 -7.05 -39.22 -16.91
N PRO A 97 -8.16 -38.94 -17.64
CA PRO A 97 -8.13 -38.72 -19.08
C PRO A 97 -7.17 -37.60 -19.51
N ARG A 98 -6.27 -37.89 -20.47
CA ARG A 98 -5.19 -37.01 -20.93
C ARG A 98 -5.67 -35.61 -21.36
N ARG A 99 -6.88 -35.50 -21.94
CA ARG A 99 -7.50 -34.24 -22.38
C ARG A 99 -7.88 -33.32 -21.20
N VAL A 100 -8.39 -33.89 -20.10
CA VAL A 100 -8.76 -33.15 -18.88
C VAL A 100 -7.49 -32.67 -18.15
N VAL A 101 -6.44 -33.51 -18.13
CA VAL A 101 -5.12 -33.13 -17.57
C VAL A 101 -4.52 -31.95 -18.34
N ALA A 102 -4.64 -31.93 -19.67
CA ALA A 102 -4.16 -30.83 -20.51
C ALA A 102 -4.95 -29.52 -20.30
N ALA A 103 -6.28 -29.58 -20.21
CA ALA A 103 -7.09 -28.39 -19.92
C ALA A 103 -6.78 -27.81 -18.52
N ASN A 104 -6.66 -28.68 -17.50
CA ASN A 104 -6.30 -28.27 -16.14
C ASN A 104 -4.89 -27.68 -16.05
N SER A 105 -3.92 -28.21 -16.80
CA SER A 105 -2.56 -27.65 -16.81
C SER A 105 -2.50 -26.27 -17.48
N ILE A 106 -3.28 -26.06 -18.55
CA ILE A 106 -3.43 -24.75 -19.19
C ILE A 106 -4.08 -23.76 -18.22
N ALA A 107 -5.22 -24.11 -17.61
CA ALA A 107 -5.91 -23.26 -16.65
C ALA A 107 -4.99 -22.91 -15.45
N LYS A 108 -4.27 -23.89 -14.91
CA LYS A 108 -3.30 -23.68 -13.83
C LYS A 108 -2.20 -22.69 -14.24
N ARG A 109 -1.64 -22.84 -15.44
CA ARG A 109 -0.61 -21.93 -15.96
C ARG A 109 -1.13 -20.50 -16.15
N MET A 110 -2.40 -20.35 -16.56
CA MET A 110 -3.03 -19.03 -16.67
C MET A 110 -3.22 -18.38 -15.30
N VAL A 111 -3.67 -19.14 -14.31
CA VAL A 111 -3.83 -18.66 -12.93
C VAL A 111 -2.48 -18.29 -12.32
N GLU A 112 -1.47 -19.16 -12.43
CA GLU A 112 -0.11 -18.90 -11.92
C GLU A 112 0.47 -17.58 -12.46
N LYS A 113 0.30 -17.30 -13.76
CA LYS A 113 0.73 -16.02 -14.36
C LYS A 113 0.02 -14.82 -13.75
N ARG A 114 -1.31 -14.89 -13.60
CA ARG A 114 -2.10 -13.80 -13.00
C ARG A 114 -1.75 -13.61 -11.53
N THR A 115 -1.58 -14.69 -10.79
CA THR A 115 -1.12 -14.67 -9.39
C THR A 115 0.26 -14.02 -9.29
N GLN A 116 1.19 -14.33 -10.20
CA GLN A 116 2.52 -13.71 -10.19
C GLN A 116 2.46 -12.20 -10.42
N VAL A 117 1.59 -11.73 -11.31
CA VAL A 117 1.35 -10.29 -11.50
C VAL A 117 0.77 -9.69 -10.22
N LEU A 118 -0.22 -10.34 -9.61
CA LEU A 118 -0.84 -9.84 -8.38
C LEU A 118 0.15 -9.75 -7.21
N LYS A 119 1.04 -10.74 -7.08
CA LYS A 119 2.13 -10.75 -6.09
C LYS A 119 3.05 -9.54 -6.20
N GLY A 120 3.26 -9.01 -7.40
CA GLY A 120 4.07 -7.80 -7.63
C GLY A 120 3.32 -6.49 -7.39
N LEU A 121 1.98 -6.52 -7.37
CA LEU A 121 1.14 -5.33 -7.16
C LEU A 121 0.87 -5.06 -5.68
N VAL A 122 0.74 -6.12 -4.88
CA VAL A 122 0.50 -6.02 -3.44
C VAL A 122 1.85 -5.91 -2.71
N PRO A 123 2.05 -4.91 -1.84
CA PRO A 123 3.27 -4.81 -1.04
C PRO A 123 3.54 -6.11 -0.26
N GLY A 124 4.71 -6.73 -0.47
CA GLY A 124 5.06 -8.00 0.17
C GLY A 124 4.35 -9.24 -0.40
N GLY A 125 3.58 -9.11 -1.48
CA GLY A 125 2.81 -10.20 -2.09
C GLY A 125 3.66 -11.37 -2.58
N GLU A 126 4.92 -11.14 -2.93
CA GLU A 126 5.89 -12.15 -3.36
C GLU A 126 6.01 -13.31 -2.35
N PHE A 127 5.91 -12.99 -1.05
CA PHE A 127 6.08 -13.94 0.05
C PHE A 127 4.76 -14.58 0.53
N MET A 128 3.62 -14.23 -0.06
CA MET A 128 2.29 -14.71 0.36
C MET A 128 1.90 -16.02 -0.36
N ASP A 129 1.09 -16.85 0.29
CA ASP A 129 0.37 -17.93 -0.38
C ASP A 129 -0.86 -17.40 -1.14
N GLU A 130 -1.47 -18.23 -1.98
CA GLU A 130 -2.56 -17.81 -2.87
C GLU A 130 -3.81 -17.32 -2.12
N VAL A 131 -4.14 -17.90 -0.97
CA VAL A 131 -5.34 -17.52 -0.21
C VAL A 131 -5.09 -16.20 0.52
N SER A 132 -3.98 -16.11 1.26
CA SER A 132 -3.60 -14.88 1.97
C SER A 132 -3.40 -13.72 0.99
N LEU A 133 -2.89 -13.97 -0.22
CA LEU A 133 -2.72 -12.93 -1.25
C LEU A 133 -4.05 -12.29 -1.64
N ILE A 134 -5.13 -13.08 -1.79
CA ILE A 134 -6.45 -12.53 -2.15
C ILE A 134 -7.03 -11.73 -1.00
N GLU A 135 -6.97 -12.25 0.24
CA GLU A 135 -7.45 -11.54 1.44
C GLU A 135 -6.74 -10.19 1.61
N GLU A 136 -5.41 -10.20 1.52
CA GLU A 136 -4.57 -9.00 1.63
C GLU A 136 -4.80 -8.03 0.47
N THR A 137 -5.06 -8.52 -0.75
CA THR A 137 -5.41 -7.68 -1.90
C THR A 137 -6.71 -6.92 -1.65
N LEU A 138 -7.74 -7.60 -1.13
CA LEU A 138 -9.02 -6.97 -0.84
C LEU A 138 -8.86 -5.87 0.22
N ASP A 139 -8.12 -6.14 1.29
CA ASP A 139 -7.86 -5.14 2.31
C ASP A 139 -7.04 -3.95 1.79
N TYR A 140 -6.04 -4.22 0.94
CA TYR A 140 -5.22 -3.17 0.34
C TYR A 140 -6.01 -2.31 -0.64
N LEU A 141 -6.92 -2.89 -1.43
CA LEU A 141 -7.83 -2.14 -2.31
C LEU A 141 -8.72 -1.16 -1.54
N VAL A 142 -9.29 -1.59 -0.41
CA VAL A 142 -10.10 -0.71 0.46
C VAL A 142 -9.25 0.45 0.97
N SER A 143 -8.01 0.16 1.36
CA SER A 143 -7.06 1.14 1.87
C SER A 143 -6.61 2.15 0.81
N LEU A 144 -6.36 1.70 -0.42
CA LEU A 144 -6.07 2.56 -1.58
C LEU A 144 -7.25 3.46 -1.92
N ARG A 145 -8.48 2.94 -1.85
CA ARG A 145 -9.68 3.75 -2.10
C ARG A 145 -9.79 4.89 -1.09
N ALA A 146 -9.61 4.57 0.20
CA ALA A 146 -9.62 5.58 1.26
C ALA A 146 -8.54 6.65 1.04
N GLN A 147 -7.34 6.26 0.60
CA GLN A 147 -6.28 7.21 0.25
C GLN A 147 -6.70 8.17 -0.87
N VAL A 148 -7.23 7.63 -1.97
CA VAL A 148 -7.66 8.43 -3.12
C VAL A 148 -8.79 9.37 -2.72
N ASP A 149 -9.73 8.91 -1.90
CA ASP A 149 -10.84 9.73 -1.44
C ASP A 149 -10.36 10.90 -0.56
N VAL A 150 -9.41 10.65 0.35
CA VAL A 150 -8.76 11.72 1.14
C VAL A 150 -8.03 12.72 0.24
N MET A 151 -7.29 12.24 -0.77
CA MET A 151 -6.57 13.11 -1.71
C MET A 151 -7.53 13.99 -2.53
N ARG A 152 -8.67 13.45 -2.94
CA ARG A 152 -9.73 14.20 -3.63
C ARG A 152 -10.33 15.26 -2.73
N CYS A 153 -10.68 14.90 -1.48
CA CYS A 153 -11.20 15.85 -0.51
C CYS A 153 -10.23 17.01 -0.26
N LEU A 154 -8.93 16.71 -0.12
CA LEU A 154 -7.90 17.74 0.05
C LEU A 154 -7.81 18.66 -1.18
N ALA A 155 -7.82 18.10 -2.40
CA ALA A 155 -7.79 18.87 -3.63
C ALA A 155 -9.02 19.80 -3.74
N CYS A 156 -10.22 19.27 -3.51
CA CYS A 156 -11.46 20.05 -3.51
C CYS A 156 -11.42 21.17 -2.46
N ALA A 157 -10.95 20.88 -1.24
CA ALA A 157 -10.82 21.88 -0.19
C ALA A 157 -9.84 23.00 -0.59
N THR A 158 -8.70 22.66 -1.21
CA THR A 158 -7.74 23.66 -1.69
C THR A 158 -8.32 24.53 -2.80
N ASP A 159 -9.09 23.97 -3.73
CA ASP A 159 -9.72 24.72 -4.81
C ASP A 159 -10.77 25.71 -4.28
N LEU A 160 -11.58 25.29 -3.30
CA LEU A 160 -12.57 26.15 -2.65
C LEU A 160 -11.93 27.33 -1.91
N VAL A 161 -10.82 27.08 -1.22
CA VAL A 161 -10.07 28.10 -0.50
C VAL A 161 -9.48 29.11 -1.50
N ASN A 162 -8.87 28.64 -2.58
CA ASN A 162 -8.32 29.49 -3.63
C ASN A 162 -9.39 30.31 -4.37
N GLY A 163 -10.54 29.71 -4.67
CA GLY A 163 -11.68 30.42 -5.27
C GLY A 163 -12.26 31.53 -4.38
N LYS A 164 -12.32 31.31 -3.06
CA LYS A 164 -12.73 32.35 -2.09
C LYS A 164 -11.74 33.51 -2.03
N TYR A 165 -10.43 33.26 -2.16
CA TYR A 165 -9.43 34.32 -2.22
C TYR A 165 -9.56 35.17 -3.49
N GLU A 166 -9.82 34.56 -4.65
CA GLU A 166 -10.07 35.30 -5.89
C GLU A 166 -11.35 36.16 -5.81
N GLY A 167 -12.42 35.64 -5.22
CA GLY A 167 -13.65 36.42 -4.97
C GLY A 167 -13.42 37.63 -4.05
N LYS A 168 -12.66 37.45 -2.96
CA LYS A 168 -12.31 38.54 -2.04
C LYS A 168 -11.40 39.59 -2.68
N LYS A 169 -10.43 39.19 -3.51
CA LYS A 169 -9.58 40.11 -4.28
C LYS A 169 -10.40 40.96 -5.25
N LYS A 170 -11.33 40.35 -6.00
CA LYS A 170 -12.23 41.07 -6.91
C LYS A 170 -13.10 42.09 -6.15
N LEU A 171 -13.67 41.70 -5.02
CA LEU A 171 -14.46 42.61 -4.19
C LEU A 171 -13.64 43.77 -3.62
N ALA A 172 -12.39 43.52 -3.23
CA ALA A 172 -11.47 44.56 -2.75
C ALA A 172 -11.07 45.55 -3.86
N ILE A 173 -10.86 45.07 -5.10
CA ILE A 173 -10.57 45.90 -6.27
C ILE A 173 -11.79 46.76 -6.63
N VAL A 174 -12.99 46.19 -6.63
CA VAL A 174 -14.24 46.92 -6.89
C VAL A 174 -14.49 47.98 -5.82
N LYS A 175 -14.35 47.65 -4.52
CA LYS A 175 -14.47 48.64 -3.44
C LYS A 175 -13.46 49.78 -3.55
N ARG A 176 -12.21 49.51 -3.92
CA ARG A 176 -11.21 50.57 -4.15
C ARG A 176 -11.57 51.48 -5.32
N ARG A 177 -12.11 50.92 -6.42
CA ARG A 177 -12.59 51.73 -7.55
C ARG A 177 -13.78 52.60 -7.17
N VAL A 178 -14.76 52.04 -6.44
CA VAL A 178 -15.95 52.78 -5.99
C VAL A 178 -15.58 53.89 -5.00
N CYS A 179 -14.73 53.62 -4.01
CA CYS A 179 -14.24 54.66 -3.09
C CYS A 179 -13.39 55.74 -3.78
N GLY A 180 -12.59 55.37 -4.80
CA GLY A 180 -11.81 56.35 -5.58
C GLY A 180 -12.68 57.25 -6.45
N LEU A 181 -13.77 56.74 -7.02
CA LEU A 181 -14.75 57.53 -7.77
C LEU A 181 -15.55 58.48 -6.86
N LEU A 182 -15.91 58.06 -5.65
CA LEU A 182 -16.61 58.91 -4.68
C LEU A 182 -15.78 60.10 -4.17
N LEU A 183 -14.44 60.01 -4.21
CA LEU A 183 -13.53 61.11 -3.82
C LEU A 183 -13.23 62.09 -4.97
N LEU A 184 -13.62 61.78 -6.21
CA LEU A 184 -13.42 62.65 -7.38
C LEU A 184 -14.66 63.49 -7.73
N PHE A 185 -15.80 63.23 -7.09
CA PHE A 185 -17.09 63.87 -7.34
C PHE A 185 -17.71 64.57 -6.12
N GLY A 186 -16.93 64.76 -5.05
CA GLY A 186 -17.29 65.57 -3.87
C GLY A 186 -16.26 66.65 -3.65
#